data_AF-A0A2V8KMX0-F1
#
_entry.id   AF-A0A2V8KMX0-F1
#
_cell.length_a   1.000
_cell.length_b   1.000
_cell.length_c   1.000
_cell.angle_alpha   90.00
_cell.angle_beta   90.00
_cell.angle_gamma   90.00
#
_symmetry.space_group_name_H-M   'P 1'
#
loop_
_entity.id
_entity.type
_entity.pdbx_description
1 polymer ?
#
loop_
_entity_poly.entity_id
_entity_poly.type
_entity_poly.pdbx_seq_one_letter_code
_entity_poly.pdbx_strand_id
1 'polypeptide(L)'
;MDFPHLHLLLNHFPIIGTIVGVGLFLTSLVAKTEDVRLSSLVVFVAMALLTIPAFITGVGAQEKIVSDAGISNDLIQRHEGSAELSVWFMEVTGALAVIALWQSPRRRTPVRWNTFAILIFSLLTAGLMARTGNTGGEIRHPEIRSAEEGTAEDSALSHFEPSPAKFTRLMIVNKWWWAFMMDMHFIGLVLLIGTIGMLNLRVLGFSKQVPIGALNRLVPWGIAGFGMNLITGMLAFIGMPTFYSHDIAFVLKIAAILLAVTALALFYVTGAFRDCEALEPGEDAPLHAKIIAGTSLVLWFAVIVLGRYIQPLQDSIAR
;
A
#
# COMPACT_ATOMS: atom_id res chain seq x y z
N MET A 1 0.88 21.27 11.19
CA MET A 1 -0.17 21.32 10.15
C MET A 1 -1.34 20.48 10.64
N ASP A 2 -2.56 20.87 10.31
CA ASP A 2 -3.77 20.16 10.73
C ASP A 2 -4.21 19.10 9.71
N PHE A 3 -4.92 18.04 10.12
CA PHE A 3 -5.34 16.93 9.26
C PHE A 3 -6.13 17.36 8.00
N PRO A 4 -7.13 18.26 8.06
CA PRO A 4 -7.82 18.76 6.87
C PRO A 4 -6.87 19.41 5.85
N HIS A 5 -5.89 20.18 6.33
CA HIS A 5 -4.92 20.83 5.46
C HIS A 5 -3.99 19.81 4.79
N LEU A 6 -3.54 18.81 5.55
CA LEU A 6 -2.72 17.72 5.01
C LEU A 6 -3.50 16.88 3.99
N HIS A 7 -4.78 16.59 4.25
CA HIS A 7 -5.61 15.83 3.33
C HIS A 7 -5.78 16.56 1.99
N LEU A 8 -6.10 17.86 2.01
CA LEU A 8 -6.22 18.68 0.79
C LEU A 8 -4.89 18.83 0.02
N LEU A 9 -3.76 18.75 0.71
CA LEU A 9 -2.44 18.74 0.08
C LEU A 9 -2.16 17.39 -0.60
N LEU A 10 -2.47 16.29 0.10
CA LEU A 10 -2.06 14.94 -0.29
C LEU A 10 -3.01 14.28 -1.29
N ASN A 11 -4.32 14.56 -1.23
CA ASN A 11 -5.35 13.87 -2.00
C ASN A 11 -5.17 14.01 -3.53
N HIS A 12 -4.60 15.12 -4.01
CA HIS A 12 -4.35 15.35 -5.43
C HIS A 12 -3.28 14.40 -6.00
N PHE A 13 -2.29 13.98 -5.19
CA PHE A 13 -1.19 13.15 -5.67
C PHE A 13 -1.69 11.79 -6.18
N PRO A 14 -2.42 10.97 -5.39
CA PRO A 14 -2.99 9.72 -5.88
C PRO A 14 -3.87 9.87 -7.12
N ILE A 15 -4.73 10.90 -7.17
CA ILE A 15 -5.68 11.09 -8.28
C ILE A 15 -4.92 11.39 -9.57
N ILE A 16 -4.13 12.46 -9.58
CA ILE A 16 -3.40 12.90 -10.77
C ILE A 16 -2.33 11.87 -11.16
N GLY A 17 -1.58 11.37 -10.18
CA GLY A 17 -0.52 10.41 -10.43
C GLY A 17 -1.02 9.07 -10.96
N THR A 18 -2.21 8.61 -10.56
CA THR A 18 -2.81 7.39 -11.12
C THR A 18 -3.19 7.59 -12.59
N ILE A 19 -3.80 8.73 -12.94
CA ILE A 19 -4.13 9.08 -14.34
C ILE A 19 -2.87 9.13 -15.19
N VAL A 20 -1.81 9.78 -14.69
CA VAL A 20 -0.50 9.83 -15.35
C VAL A 20 0.09 8.42 -15.51
N GLY A 21 0.03 7.58 -14.47
CA GLY A 21 0.48 6.19 -14.51
C GLY A 21 -0.23 5.38 -15.59
N VAL A 22 -1.56 5.51 -15.70
CA VAL A 22 -2.36 4.87 -16.77
C VAL A 22 -1.91 5.35 -18.15
N GLY A 23 -1.75 6.67 -18.34
CA GLY A 23 -1.31 7.24 -19.60
C GLY A 23 0.06 6.72 -20.04
N LEU A 24 1.03 6.66 -19.11
CA LEU A 24 2.35 6.09 -19.35
C LEU A 24 2.25 4.59 -19.68
N PHE A 25 1.45 3.82 -18.93
CA PHE A 25 1.31 2.39 -19.17
C PHE A 25 0.70 2.11 -20.54
N LEU A 26 -0.39 2.79 -20.92
CA LEU A 26 -0.99 2.69 -22.25
C LEU A 26 0.01 3.07 -23.36
N THR A 27 0.74 4.17 -23.17
CA THR A 27 1.79 4.60 -24.11
C THR A 27 2.85 3.51 -24.28
N SER A 28 3.26 2.85 -23.20
CA SER A 28 4.23 1.77 -23.26
C SER A 28 3.73 0.54 -24.04
N LEU A 29 2.42 0.27 -24.05
CA LEU A 29 1.83 -0.82 -24.82
C LEU A 29 1.82 -0.53 -26.32
N VAL A 30 1.57 0.74 -26.70
CA VAL A 30 1.56 1.19 -28.10
C VAL A 30 2.98 1.35 -28.64
N ALA A 31 3.83 2.09 -27.91
CA ALA A 31 5.21 2.38 -28.28
C ALA A 31 6.15 1.18 -28.10
N LYS A 32 5.72 0.16 -27.33
CA LYS A 32 6.50 -1.05 -27.00
C LYS A 32 7.85 -0.72 -26.35
N THR A 33 7.90 0.34 -25.55
CA THR A 33 9.10 0.81 -24.84
C THR A 33 9.15 0.30 -23.41
N GLU A 34 10.26 -0.35 -23.05
CA GLU A 34 10.43 -0.90 -21.70
C GLU A 34 10.61 0.19 -20.65
N ASP A 35 11.35 1.25 -20.96
CA ASP A 35 11.59 2.36 -20.03
C ASP A 35 10.28 3.03 -19.59
N VAL A 36 9.39 3.35 -20.54
CA VAL A 36 8.08 3.96 -20.25
C VAL A 36 7.21 2.99 -19.43
N ARG A 37 7.27 1.68 -19.73
CA ARG A 37 6.59 0.66 -18.93
C ARG A 37 7.12 0.65 -17.51
N LEU A 38 8.43 0.58 -17.29
CA LEU A 38 9.02 0.57 -15.95
C LEU A 38 8.67 1.85 -15.18
N SER A 39 8.74 3.02 -15.81
CA SER A 39 8.32 4.29 -15.20
C SER A 39 6.86 4.25 -14.76
N SER A 40 5.94 3.75 -15.60
CA SER A 40 4.52 3.65 -15.23
C SER A 40 4.29 2.72 -14.03
N LEU A 41 5.01 1.60 -13.94
CA LEU A 41 4.91 0.69 -12.79
C LEU A 41 5.42 1.36 -11.51
N VAL A 42 6.53 2.09 -11.58
CA VAL A 42 7.05 2.87 -10.44
C VAL A 42 6.05 3.93 -9.99
N VAL A 43 5.40 4.62 -10.93
CA VAL A 43 4.34 5.59 -10.61
C VAL A 43 3.18 4.91 -9.86
N PHE A 44 2.69 3.76 -10.32
CA PHE A 44 1.63 3.04 -9.60
C PHE A 44 2.05 2.63 -8.19
N VAL A 45 3.28 2.14 -8.00
CA VAL A 45 3.79 1.82 -6.65
C VAL A 45 3.84 3.06 -5.78
N ALA A 46 4.35 4.18 -6.30
CA ALA A 46 4.42 5.43 -5.55
C ALA A 46 3.02 5.95 -5.16
N MET A 47 2.04 5.84 -6.05
CA MET A 47 0.67 6.27 -5.78
C MET A 47 -0.03 5.40 -4.75
N ALA A 48 0.19 4.08 -4.75
CA ALA A 48 -0.29 3.21 -3.67
C ALA A 48 0.25 3.70 -2.32
N LEU A 49 1.56 3.86 -2.21
CA LEU A 49 2.18 4.34 -0.96
C LEU A 49 1.69 5.72 -0.50
N LEU A 50 1.44 6.65 -1.42
CA LEU A 50 0.92 8.00 -1.10
C LEU A 50 -0.58 8.02 -0.81
N THR A 51 -1.34 7.01 -1.26
CA THR A 51 -2.77 6.90 -0.98
C THR A 51 -3.04 6.60 0.49
N ILE A 52 -2.17 5.84 1.15
CA ILE A 52 -2.27 5.52 2.58
C ILE A 52 -2.31 6.79 3.46
N PRO A 53 -1.31 7.70 3.43
CA PRO A 53 -1.36 8.93 4.22
C PRO A 53 -2.47 9.88 3.78
N ALA A 54 -2.85 9.90 2.49
CA ALA A 54 -4.00 10.68 2.03
C ALA A 54 -5.32 10.19 2.67
N PHE A 55 -5.50 8.87 2.80
CA PHE A 55 -6.66 8.29 3.47
C PHE A 55 -6.66 8.55 4.98
N ILE A 56 -5.52 8.30 5.66
CA ILE A 56 -5.38 8.56 7.11
C ILE A 56 -5.71 10.01 7.45
N THR A 57 -5.16 10.95 6.66
CA THR A 57 -5.43 12.38 6.86
C THR A 57 -6.88 12.76 6.54
N GLY A 58 -7.56 12.01 5.66
CA GLY A 58 -8.99 12.16 5.37
C GLY A 58 -9.88 11.75 6.53
N VAL A 59 -9.59 10.62 7.19
CA VAL A 59 -10.28 10.20 8.42
C VAL A 59 -10.14 11.25 9.52
N GLY A 60 -8.92 11.77 9.72
CA GLY A 60 -8.68 12.86 10.67
C GLY A 60 -9.34 14.19 10.27
N ALA A 61 -9.60 14.42 8.98
CA ALA A 61 -10.33 15.59 8.51
C ALA A 61 -11.84 15.47 8.80
N GLN A 62 -12.42 14.28 8.58
CA GLN A 62 -13.81 13.96 8.86
C GLN A 62 -14.20 14.25 10.32
N GLU A 63 -13.38 13.86 11.28
CA GLU A 63 -13.65 14.10 12.71
C GLU A 63 -13.80 15.58 13.07
N LYS A 64 -13.17 16.48 12.31
CA LYS A 64 -13.26 17.93 12.54
C LYS A 64 -14.47 18.59 11.91
N ILE A 65 -15.06 17.95 10.91
CA ILE A 65 -16.16 18.53 10.13
C ILE A 65 -17.49 17.82 10.39
N VAL A 66 -17.49 16.62 10.97
CA VAL A 66 -18.70 15.82 11.25
C VAL A 66 -19.69 16.51 12.21
N SER A 67 -19.19 17.42 13.05
CA SER A 67 -20.00 18.20 14.01
C SER A 67 -20.46 19.55 13.45
N ASP A 68 -20.05 19.92 12.24
CA ASP A 68 -20.45 21.17 11.61
C ASP A 68 -21.84 21.04 10.99
N ALA A 69 -22.81 21.83 11.49
CA ALA A 69 -24.18 21.82 11.02
C ALA A 69 -24.34 22.27 9.55
N GLY A 70 -23.33 22.94 8.98
CA GLY A 70 -23.31 23.34 7.57
C GLY A 70 -22.91 22.24 6.59
N ILE A 71 -22.43 21.09 7.08
CA ILE A 71 -21.90 19.99 6.25
C ILE A 71 -22.78 18.76 6.42
N SER A 72 -23.21 18.18 5.29
CA SER A 72 -24.03 16.96 5.31
C SER A 72 -23.20 15.75 5.69
N ASN A 73 -23.60 15.04 6.74
CA ASN A 73 -23.00 13.76 7.13
C ASN A 73 -23.12 12.68 6.05
N ASP A 74 -24.16 12.75 5.23
CA ASP A 74 -24.36 11.82 4.11
C ASP A 74 -23.27 12.00 3.03
N LEU A 75 -22.90 13.25 2.72
CA LEU A 75 -21.82 13.56 1.78
C LEU A 75 -20.45 13.11 2.30
N ILE A 76 -20.20 13.29 3.60
CA ILE A 76 -18.99 12.79 4.25
C ILE A 76 -18.91 11.26 4.10
N GLN A 77 -19.98 10.53 4.40
CA GLN A 77 -20.02 9.07 4.29
C GLN A 77 -19.87 8.58 2.85
N ARG A 78 -20.45 9.29 1.87
CA ARG A 78 -20.32 8.98 0.44
C ARG A 78 -18.88 9.14 -0.04
N HIS A 79 -18.22 10.22 0.36
CA HIS A 79 -16.81 10.44 0.06
C HIS A 79 -15.92 9.40 0.74
N GLU A 80 -16.14 9.12 2.03
CA GLU A 80 -15.43 8.08 2.79
C GLU A 80 -15.51 6.73 2.07
N GLY A 81 -16.70 6.33 1.61
CA GLY A 81 -16.85 5.06 0.92
C GLY A 81 -16.28 4.99 -0.48
N SER A 82 -16.35 6.08 -1.22
CA SER A 82 -15.59 6.17 -2.47
C SER A 82 -14.08 6.06 -2.18
N ALA A 83 -13.58 6.73 -1.14
CA ALA A 83 -12.17 6.69 -0.76
C ALA A 83 -11.69 5.30 -0.35
N GLU A 84 -12.46 4.56 0.45
CA GLU A 84 -12.14 3.18 0.85
C GLU A 84 -11.98 2.26 -0.37
N LEU A 85 -12.93 2.31 -1.31
CA LEU A 85 -12.87 1.50 -2.52
C LEU A 85 -11.68 1.89 -3.41
N SER A 86 -11.43 3.18 -3.57
CA SER A 86 -10.30 3.71 -4.32
C SER A 86 -8.95 3.25 -3.76
N VAL A 87 -8.79 3.26 -2.43
CA VAL A 87 -7.58 2.77 -1.76
C VAL A 87 -7.35 1.29 -2.07
N TRP A 88 -8.38 0.44 -1.97
CA TRP A 88 -8.27 -0.99 -2.30
C TRP A 88 -7.76 -1.23 -3.72
N PHE A 89 -8.40 -0.60 -4.69
CA PHE A 89 -8.02 -0.76 -6.09
C PHE A 89 -6.62 -0.22 -6.35
N MET A 90 -6.24 0.89 -5.71
CA MET A 90 -4.90 1.45 -5.84
C MET A 90 -3.83 0.53 -5.25
N GLU A 91 -4.08 -0.06 -4.07
CA GLU A 91 -3.14 -0.98 -3.43
C GLU A 91 -3.00 -2.29 -4.23
N VAL A 92 -4.08 -2.81 -4.81
CA VAL A 92 -4.01 -3.95 -5.74
C VAL A 92 -3.23 -3.59 -7.00
N THR A 93 -3.50 -2.43 -7.61
CA THR A 93 -2.75 -1.94 -8.77
C THR A 93 -1.25 -1.79 -8.46
N GLY A 94 -0.91 -1.22 -7.30
CA GLY A 94 0.47 -1.10 -6.81
C GLY A 94 1.13 -2.46 -6.59
N ALA A 95 0.43 -3.42 -5.97
CA ALA A 95 0.94 -4.77 -5.74
C ALA A 95 1.22 -5.51 -7.07
N LEU A 96 0.31 -5.44 -8.04
CA LEU A 96 0.53 -5.99 -9.38
C LEU A 96 1.73 -5.32 -10.06
N ALA A 97 1.90 -4.01 -9.87
CA ALA A 97 3.06 -3.28 -10.38
C ALA A 97 4.39 -3.71 -9.73
N VAL A 98 4.42 -3.95 -8.41
CA VAL A 98 5.59 -4.53 -7.73
C VAL A 98 5.91 -5.91 -8.29
N ILE A 99 4.90 -6.78 -8.48
CA ILE A 99 5.10 -8.11 -9.07
C ILE A 99 5.68 -7.97 -10.49
N ALA A 100 5.17 -7.04 -11.29
CA ALA A 100 5.69 -6.79 -12.63
C ALA A 100 7.14 -6.29 -12.62
N LEU A 101 7.48 -5.34 -11.74
CA LEU A 101 8.86 -4.85 -11.57
C LEU A 101 9.81 -5.97 -11.14
N TRP A 102 9.37 -6.83 -10.21
CA TRP A 102 10.15 -7.98 -9.75
C TRP A 102 10.36 -9.04 -10.85
N GLN A 103 9.39 -9.19 -11.76
CA GLN A 103 9.49 -10.10 -12.91
C GLN A 103 10.41 -9.57 -14.02
N SER A 104 10.53 -8.25 -14.19
CA SER A 104 11.22 -7.64 -15.34
C SER A 104 12.70 -8.04 -15.46
N PRO A 105 13.56 -7.96 -14.42
CA PRO A 105 14.95 -8.41 -14.53
C PRO A 105 15.11 -9.91 -14.82
N ARG A 106 14.09 -10.71 -14.51
CA ARG A 106 14.13 -12.18 -14.63
C ARG A 106 13.58 -12.67 -15.97
N ARG A 107 12.98 -11.81 -16.79
CA ARG A 107 12.27 -12.22 -18.02
C ARG A 107 12.50 -11.21 -19.14
N ARG A 108 12.80 -11.73 -20.34
CA ARG A 108 12.92 -10.91 -21.57
C ARG A 108 11.61 -10.29 -22.03
N THR A 109 10.46 -10.78 -21.56
CA THR A 109 9.14 -10.29 -21.96
C THR A 109 8.19 -10.15 -20.77
N PRO A 110 7.28 -9.15 -20.77
CA PRO A 110 6.22 -9.02 -19.79
C PRO A 110 5.36 -10.29 -19.69
N VAL A 111 4.94 -10.65 -18.47
CA VAL A 111 3.99 -11.75 -18.28
C VAL A 111 2.58 -11.30 -18.67
N ARG A 112 2.00 -11.92 -19.69
CA ARG A 112 0.73 -11.49 -20.32
C ARG A 112 -0.43 -11.30 -19.34
N TRP A 113 -0.65 -12.25 -18.43
CA TRP A 113 -1.74 -12.16 -17.46
C TRP A 113 -1.56 -10.94 -16.55
N ASN A 114 -0.32 -10.67 -16.11
CA ASN A 114 -0.02 -9.58 -15.19
C ASN A 114 -0.18 -8.22 -15.89
N THR A 115 0.30 -8.11 -17.13
CA THR A 115 0.08 -6.92 -17.97
C THR A 115 -1.41 -6.64 -18.15
N PHE A 116 -2.22 -7.66 -18.43
CA PHE A 116 -3.66 -7.51 -18.58
C PHE A 116 -4.35 -7.12 -17.26
N ALA A 117 -3.93 -7.74 -16.15
CA ALA A 117 -4.42 -7.39 -14.81
C ALA A 117 -4.10 -5.93 -14.46
N ILE A 118 -2.87 -5.48 -14.65
CA ILE A 118 -2.47 -4.08 -14.41
C ILE A 118 -3.30 -3.12 -15.26
N LEU A 119 -3.51 -3.43 -16.55
CA LEU A 119 -4.32 -2.59 -17.43
C LEU A 119 -5.74 -2.39 -16.88
N ILE A 120 -6.43 -3.50 -16.57
CA ILE A 120 -7.80 -3.44 -16.06
C ILE A 120 -7.85 -2.71 -14.72
N PHE A 121 -7.03 -3.14 -13.76
CA PHE A 121 -7.07 -2.57 -12.42
C PHE A 121 -6.69 -1.10 -12.41
N SER A 122 -5.67 -0.67 -13.17
CA SER A 122 -5.29 0.74 -13.22
C SER A 122 -6.36 1.64 -13.84
N LEU A 123 -7.08 1.19 -14.87
CA LEU A 123 -8.23 1.92 -15.44
C LEU A 123 -9.38 2.05 -14.43
N LEU A 124 -9.70 0.96 -13.73
CA LEU A 124 -10.71 0.96 -12.67
C LEU A 124 -10.29 1.89 -11.52
N THR A 125 -9.03 1.80 -11.06
CA THR A 125 -8.48 2.68 -10.03
C THR A 125 -8.57 4.14 -10.45
N ALA A 126 -8.22 4.50 -11.68
CA ALA A 126 -8.29 5.88 -12.15
C ALA A 126 -9.73 6.43 -12.13
N GLY A 127 -10.71 5.64 -12.57
CA GLY A 127 -12.12 6.01 -12.51
C GLY A 127 -12.63 6.19 -11.08
N LEU A 128 -12.26 5.28 -10.17
CA LEU A 128 -12.61 5.36 -8.76
C LEU A 128 -11.97 6.57 -8.07
N MET A 129 -10.69 6.83 -8.32
CA MET A 129 -9.98 8.00 -7.80
C MET A 129 -10.61 9.31 -8.26
N ALA A 130 -10.99 9.41 -9.54
CA ALA A 130 -11.70 10.56 -10.06
C ALA A 130 -13.05 10.77 -9.36
N ARG A 131 -13.81 9.69 -9.15
CA ARG A 131 -15.07 9.72 -8.38
C ARG A 131 -14.86 10.17 -6.93
N THR A 132 -13.83 9.67 -6.26
CA THR A 132 -13.48 10.10 -4.89
C THR A 132 -13.14 11.60 -4.86
N GLY A 133 -12.43 12.11 -5.87
CA GLY A 133 -12.17 13.53 -6.02
C GLY A 133 -13.46 14.36 -6.15
N ASN A 134 -14.38 13.95 -7.01
CA ASN A 134 -15.67 14.63 -7.22
C ASN A 134 -16.53 14.66 -5.95
N THR A 135 -16.73 13.50 -5.32
CA THR A 135 -17.47 13.38 -4.05
C THR A 135 -16.85 14.20 -2.92
N GLY A 136 -15.53 14.38 -2.92
CA GLY A 136 -14.84 15.26 -1.97
C GLY A 136 -15.12 16.75 -2.22
N GLY A 137 -15.27 17.15 -3.49
CA GLY A 137 -15.67 18.50 -3.88
C GLY A 137 -17.09 18.85 -3.40
N GLU A 138 -18.03 17.92 -3.49
CA GLU A 138 -19.42 18.09 -3.06
C GLU A 138 -19.58 18.46 -1.57
N ILE A 139 -18.62 18.08 -0.71
CA ILE A 139 -18.68 18.33 0.75
C ILE A 139 -18.72 19.83 1.09
N ARG A 140 -17.99 20.67 0.33
CA ARG A 140 -17.87 22.12 0.61
C ARG A 140 -18.26 23.03 -0.55
N HIS A 141 -18.45 22.48 -1.76
CA HIS A 141 -18.83 23.26 -2.94
C HIS A 141 -20.27 22.95 -3.35
N PRO A 142 -21.26 23.66 -2.78
CA PRO A 142 -22.66 23.53 -3.19
C PRO A 142 -22.87 23.86 -4.67
N GLU A 143 -21.96 24.61 -5.30
CA GLU A 143 -21.99 24.93 -6.72
C GLU A 143 -21.85 23.69 -7.63
N ILE A 144 -21.12 22.65 -7.18
CA ILE A 144 -20.94 21.40 -7.93
C ILE A 144 -22.25 20.60 -7.94
N ARG A 145 -23.00 20.61 -6.84
CA ARG A 145 -24.30 19.93 -6.70
C ARG A 145 -25.35 20.51 -7.65
N SER A 146 -25.37 21.84 -7.80
CA SER A 146 -26.29 22.55 -8.69
C SER A 146 -26.08 22.21 -10.17
N ALA A 147 -24.87 21.78 -10.55
CA ALA A 147 -24.54 21.38 -11.92
C ALA A 147 -24.99 19.94 -12.24
N GLU A 148 -25.02 19.04 -11.25
CA GLU A 148 -25.41 17.63 -11.41
C GLU A 148 -26.92 17.40 -11.43
N GLU A 149 -27.73 18.31 -10.86
CA GLU A 149 -29.21 18.29 -10.98
C GLU A 149 -29.71 18.39 -12.45
N GLY A 150 -28.81 18.69 -13.41
CA GLY A 150 -29.09 18.74 -14.85
C GLY A 150 -28.88 17.44 -15.64
N THR A 151 -28.34 16.37 -15.06
CA THR A 151 -28.00 15.12 -15.79
C THR A 151 -28.70 13.90 -15.22
N ALA A 152 -29.71 13.39 -15.95
CA ALA A 152 -30.53 12.22 -15.61
C ALA A 152 -29.80 10.85 -15.67
N GLU A 153 -28.47 10.82 -15.67
CA GLU A 153 -27.65 9.58 -15.79
C GLU A 153 -27.22 8.99 -14.43
N ASP A 154 -27.46 9.69 -13.32
CA ASP A 154 -26.93 9.33 -11.99
C ASP A 154 -27.68 8.18 -11.28
N SER A 155 -28.78 7.71 -11.89
CA SER A 155 -29.67 6.67 -11.32
C SER A 155 -29.14 5.24 -11.44
N ALA A 156 -28.25 4.93 -12.39
CA ALA A 156 -27.78 3.56 -12.62
C ALA A 156 -26.47 3.23 -11.88
N LEU A 157 -25.63 4.24 -11.60
CA LEU A 157 -24.36 4.10 -10.88
C LEU A 157 -24.48 4.33 -9.37
N SER A 158 -25.53 5.02 -8.90
CA SER A 158 -25.84 5.20 -7.47
C SER A 158 -26.24 3.89 -6.76
N HIS A 159 -26.68 2.87 -7.50
CA HIS A 159 -27.06 1.58 -6.90
C HIS A 159 -25.87 0.64 -6.62
N PHE A 160 -24.69 0.92 -7.18
CA PHE A 160 -23.44 0.23 -6.87
C PHE A 160 -22.55 1.13 -5.99
N GLU A 161 -23.10 1.56 -4.85
CA GLU A 161 -22.31 2.12 -3.78
C GLU A 161 -22.00 1.00 -2.78
N PRO A 162 -20.78 0.43 -2.79
CA PRO A 162 -20.35 -0.39 -1.67
C PRO A 162 -20.34 0.51 -0.44
N SER A 163 -21.40 0.41 0.38
CA SER A 163 -21.48 1.17 1.61
C SER A 163 -20.31 0.75 2.53
N PRO A 164 -19.48 1.69 3.01
CA PRO A 164 -18.40 1.44 3.97
C PRO A 164 -18.85 0.58 5.14
N ALA A 165 -20.04 0.91 5.66
CA ALA A 165 -20.66 0.23 6.77
C ALA A 165 -20.83 -1.27 6.55
N LYS A 166 -21.05 -1.76 5.31
CA LYS A 166 -21.17 -3.21 5.06
C LYS A 166 -19.80 -3.89 5.09
N PHE A 167 -18.75 -3.24 4.59
CA PHE A 167 -17.42 -3.80 4.52
C PHE A 167 -16.71 -3.76 5.89
N THR A 168 -16.75 -2.62 6.58
CA THR A 168 -16.33 -2.50 7.98
C THR A 168 -17.08 -3.50 8.85
N ARG A 169 -18.41 -3.61 8.72
CA ARG A 169 -19.20 -4.61 9.46
C ARG A 169 -18.74 -6.02 9.16
N LEU A 170 -18.45 -6.38 7.92
CA LEU A 170 -17.94 -7.72 7.58
C LEU A 170 -16.62 -8.03 8.32
N MET A 171 -15.73 -7.04 8.45
CA MET A 171 -14.44 -7.22 9.13
C MET A 171 -14.58 -7.42 10.64
N ILE A 172 -15.56 -6.77 11.26
CA ILE A 172 -15.80 -6.86 12.72
C ILE A 172 -16.95 -7.80 13.10
N VAL A 173 -17.64 -8.40 12.12
CA VAL A 173 -18.88 -9.17 12.33
C VAL A 173 -18.66 -10.41 13.20
N ASN A 174 -17.47 -11.01 13.09
CA ASN A 174 -17.18 -12.29 13.71
C ASN A 174 -15.74 -12.34 14.21
N LYS A 175 -15.57 -12.64 15.50
CA LYS A 175 -14.25 -12.86 16.14
C LYS A 175 -13.39 -13.90 15.44
N TRP A 176 -14.00 -14.92 14.81
CA TRP A 176 -13.29 -15.95 14.07
C TRP A 176 -12.72 -15.44 12.75
N TRP A 177 -13.43 -14.53 12.09
CA TRP A 177 -12.93 -13.86 10.88
C TRP A 177 -11.75 -12.95 11.23
N TRP A 178 -11.88 -12.18 12.30
CA TRP A 178 -10.78 -11.37 12.83
C TRP A 178 -9.56 -12.22 13.18
N ALA A 179 -9.76 -13.32 13.91
CA ALA A 179 -8.68 -14.25 14.28
C ALA A 179 -7.99 -14.84 13.04
N PHE A 180 -8.76 -15.35 12.07
CA PHE A 180 -8.22 -15.88 10.81
C PHE A 180 -7.39 -14.85 10.05
N MET A 181 -7.87 -13.61 9.94
CA MET A 181 -7.13 -12.52 9.29
C MET A 181 -5.81 -12.24 10.03
N MET A 182 -5.83 -12.22 11.36
CA MET A 182 -4.62 -12.04 12.16
C MET A 182 -3.64 -13.21 12.01
N ASP A 183 -4.12 -14.45 11.94
CA ASP A 183 -3.29 -15.63 11.68
C ASP A 183 -2.62 -15.54 10.31
N MET A 184 -3.37 -15.16 9.27
CA MET A 184 -2.80 -14.89 7.94
C MET A 184 -1.77 -13.76 7.98
N HIS A 185 -2.02 -12.69 8.73
CA HIS A 185 -1.04 -11.62 8.92
C HIS A 185 0.27 -12.14 9.55
N PHE A 186 0.18 -13.01 10.56
CA PHE A 186 1.36 -13.61 11.18
C PHE A 186 2.11 -14.57 10.24
N ILE A 187 1.40 -15.38 9.46
CA ILE A 187 2.01 -16.24 8.42
C ILE A 187 2.77 -15.38 7.41
N GLY A 188 2.16 -14.28 6.97
CA GLY A 188 2.83 -13.31 6.11
C GLY A 188 4.13 -12.77 6.73
N LEU A 189 4.11 -12.40 8.02
CA LEU A 189 5.31 -11.92 8.72
C LEU A 189 6.39 -13.00 8.76
N VAL A 190 6.03 -14.26 9.04
CA VAL A 190 6.98 -15.37 9.09
C VAL A 190 7.63 -15.59 7.71
N LEU A 191 6.86 -15.55 6.62
CA LEU A 191 7.40 -15.66 5.27
C LEU A 191 8.32 -14.50 4.93
N LEU A 192 7.88 -13.27 5.22
CA LEU A 192 8.62 -12.05 4.94
C LEU A 192 9.95 -12.00 5.71
N ILE A 193 9.89 -12.11 7.03
CA ILE A 193 11.05 -12.05 7.92
C ILE A 193 11.94 -13.27 7.76
N GLY A 194 11.36 -14.45 7.57
CA GLY A 194 12.13 -15.68 7.34
C GLY A 194 13.02 -15.54 6.10
N THR A 195 12.45 -15.15 4.97
CA THR A 195 13.21 -15.07 3.71
C THR A 195 14.14 -13.86 3.64
N ILE A 196 13.64 -12.65 3.90
CA ILE A 196 14.45 -11.42 3.83
C ILE A 196 15.44 -11.37 4.99
N GLY A 197 15.06 -11.82 6.19
CA GLY A 197 15.96 -11.88 7.34
C GLY A 197 17.13 -12.83 7.12
N MET A 198 16.90 -14.03 6.57
CA MET A 198 17.99 -14.95 6.21
C MET A 198 18.96 -14.34 5.18
N LEU A 199 18.43 -13.67 4.16
CA LEU A 199 19.24 -12.98 3.15
C LEU A 199 20.08 -11.85 3.80
N ASN A 200 19.45 -11.01 4.62
CA ASN A 200 20.13 -9.89 5.29
C ASN A 200 21.20 -10.39 6.28
N LEU A 201 20.93 -11.43 7.06
CA LEU A 201 21.91 -12.05 7.94
C LEU A 201 23.10 -12.62 7.15
N ARG A 202 22.83 -13.26 6.00
CA ARG A 202 23.90 -13.73 5.12
C ARG A 202 24.76 -12.57 4.59
N VAL A 203 24.15 -11.47 4.17
CA VAL A 203 24.87 -10.26 3.71
C VAL A 203 25.70 -9.64 4.83
N LEU A 204 25.19 -9.62 6.07
CA LEU A 204 25.93 -9.13 7.25
C LEU A 204 27.13 -10.00 7.63
N GLY A 205 27.23 -11.22 7.09
CA GLY A 205 28.38 -12.11 7.29
C GLY A 205 28.09 -13.32 8.17
N PHE A 206 26.82 -13.58 8.53
CA PHE A 206 26.42 -14.82 9.17
C PHE A 206 26.31 -15.94 8.13
N SER A 207 26.64 -17.19 8.50
CA SER A 207 26.53 -18.37 7.62
C SER A 207 27.12 -18.17 6.22
N LYS A 208 28.36 -17.64 6.13
CA LYS A 208 28.99 -17.22 4.85
C LYS A 208 29.10 -18.31 3.79
N GLN A 209 29.04 -19.58 4.17
CA GLN A 209 29.07 -20.70 3.23
C GLN A 209 27.78 -20.86 2.42
N VAL A 210 26.68 -20.24 2.83
CA VAL A 210 25.41 -20.30 2.09
C VAL A 210 25.47 -19.36 0.89
N PRO A 211 25.25 -19.83 -0.35
CA PRO A 211 25.27 -18.99 -1.53
C PRO A 211 24.06 -18.04 -1.55
N ILE A 212 24.31 -16.75 -1.78
CA ILE A 212 23.28 -15.70 -1.80
C ILE A 212 22.22 -15.97 -2.88
N GLY A 213 22.63 -16.51 -4.03
CA GLY A 213 21.71 -16.90 -5.11
C GLY A 213 20.66 -17.93 -4.67
N ALA A 214 20.98 -18.85 -3.75
CA ALA A 214 20.01 -19.80 -3.22
C ALA A 214 18.96 -19.14 -2.32
N LEU A 215 19.38 -18.19 -1.46
CA LEU A 215 18.48 -17.41 -0.63
C LEU A 215 17.60 -16.47 -1.47
N ASN A 216 18.13 -15.91 -2.56
CA ASN A 216 17.38 -15.06 -3.47
C ASN A 216 16.19 -15.80 -4.13
N ARG A 217 16.28 -17.13 -4.31
CA ARG A 217 15.15 -17.95 -4.80
C ARG A 217 13.97 -17.98 -3.83
N LEU A 218 14.20 -17.67 -2.55
CA LEU A 218 13.16 -17.60 -1.52
C LEU A 218 12.48 -16.22 -1.45
N VAL A 219 13.10 -15.16 -1.96
CA VAL A 219 12.53 -13.80 -1.99
C VAL A 219 11.09 -13.72 -2.52
N PRO A 220 10.67 -14.45 -3.58
CA PRO A 220 9.26 -14.43 -3.99
C PRO A 220 8.28 -14.87 -2.89
N TRP A 221 8.66 -15.77 -1.99
CA TRP A 221 7.84 -16.13 -0.84
C TRP A 221 7.76 -15.00 0.18
N GLY A 222 8.85 -14.25 0.37
CA GLY A 222 8.85 -13.03 1.17
C GLY A 222 7.92 -11.96 0.60
N ILE A 223 7.93 -11.77 -0.73
CA ILE A 223 7.00 -10.85 -1.41
C ILE A 223 5.55 -11.31 -1.27
N ALA A 224 5.29 -12.61 -1.40
CA ALA A 224 3.96 -13.18 -1.16
C ALA A 224 3.52 -12.95 0.30
N GLY A 225 4.42 -13.14 1.27
CA GLY A 225 4.20 -12.81 2.68
C GLY A 225 3.87 -11.33 2.89
N PHE A 226 4.67 -10.42 2.32
CA PHE A 226 4.40 -8.98 2.36
C PHE A 226 3.03 -8.64 1.76
N GLY A 227 2.66 -9.24 0.62
CA GLY A 227 1.34 -9.04 0.02
C GLY A 227 0.20 -9.52 0.93
N MET A 228 0.38 -10.66 1.59
CA MET A 228 -0.57 -11.15 2.60
C MET A 228 -0.69 -10.19 3.79
N ASN A 229 0.41 -9.65 4.30
CA ASN A 229 0.41 -8.64 5.36
C ASN A 229 -0.25 -7.34 4.94
N LEU A 230 -0.01 -6.89 3.71
CA LEU A 230 -0.60 -5.66 3.19
C LEU A 230 -2.12 -5.81 3.13
N ILE A 231 -2.62 -6.88 2.52
CA ILE A 231 -4.07 -7.15 2.41
C ILE A 231 -4.70 -7.27 3.80
N THR A 232 -4.17 -8.13 4.66
CA THR A 232 -4.74 -8.34 6.00
C THR A 232 -4.60 -7.11 6.90
N GLY A 233 -3.51 -6.35 6.76
CA GLY A 233 -3.30 -5.09 7.49
C GLY A 233 -4.25 -3.98 7.04
N MET A 234 -4.53 -3.86 5.74
CA MET A 234 -5.53 -2.95 5.20
C MET A 234 -6.94 -3.30 5.66
N LEU A 235 -7.31 -4.60 5.62
CA LEU A 235 -8.60 -5.08 6.12
C LEU A 235 -8.76 -4.74 7.62
N ALA A 236 -7.72 -4.95 8.42
CA ALA A 236 -7.72 -4.59 9.84
C ALA A 236 -7.89 -3.08 10.04
N PHE A 237 -7.16 -2.27 9.26
CA PHE A 237 -7.23 -0.82 9.32
C PHE A 237 -8.63 -0.30 8.99
N ILE A 238 -9.24 -0.75 7.89
CA ILE A 238 -10.61 -0.35 7.49
C ILE A 238 -11.68 -0.85 8.46
N GLY A 239 -11.42 -1.96 9.17
CA GLY A 239 -12.30 -2.42 10.24
C GLY A 239 -12.39 -1.43 11.40
N MET A 240 -11.31 -0.68 11.68
CA MET A 240 -11.23 0.27 12.81
C MET A 240 -10.33 1.48 12.48
N PRO A 241 -10.65 2.30 11.46
CA PRO A 241 -9.72 3.29 10.92
C PRO A 241 -9.38 4.37 11.95
N THR A 242 -10.37 4.84 12.72
CA THR A 242 -10.17 5.83 13.78
C THR A 242 -9.25 5.32 14.88
N PHE A 243 -9.35 4.05 15.25
CA PHE A 243 -8.48 3.41 16.26
C PHE A 243 -7.01 3.41 15.82
N TYR A 244 -6.74 3.00 14.58
CA TYR A 244 -5.38 2.92 14.07
C TYR A 244 -4.80 4.31 13.74
N SER A 245 -5.58 5.22 13.14
CA SER A 245 -5.08 6.54 12.73
C SER A 245 -4.62 7.42 13.90
N HIS A 246 -5.17 7.22 15.09
CA HIS A 246 -4.81 7.95 16.31
C HIS A 246 -3.68 7.31 17.11
N ASP A 247 -3.28 6.09 16.76
CA ASP A 247 -2.23 5.38 17.47
C ASP A 247 -0.84 5.75 16.93
N ILE A 248 0.02 6.27 17.81
CA ILE A 248 1.37 6.68 17.42
C ILE A 248 2.23 5.48 16.99
N ALA A 249 2.02 4.29 17.56
CA ALA A 249 2.77 3.10 17.15
C ALA A 249 2.37 2.68 15.74
N PHE A 250 1.10 2.82 15.35
CA PHE A 250 0.64 2.61 13.97
C PHE A 250 1.31 3.60 13.01
N VAL A 251 1.32 4.90 13.31
CA VAL A 251 1.96 5.91 12.44
C VAL A 251 3.45 5.63 12.26
N LEU A 252 4.17 5.35 13.35
CA LEU A 252 5.58 4.96 13.29
C LEU A 252 5.80 3.66 12.52
N LYS A 253 4.85 2.71 12.61
CA LYS A 253 4.91 1.44 11.87
C LYS A 253 4.80 1.69 10.37
N ILE A 254 3.86 2.54 9.93
CA ILE A 254 3.74 2.91 8.52
C ILE A 254 5.02 3.58 8.02
N ALA A 255 5.58 4.53 8.79
CA ALA A 255 6.86 5.16 8.45
C ALA A 255 8.01 4.12 8.33
N ALA A 256 8.09 3.18 9.26
CA ALA A 256 9.10 2.11 9.22
C ALA A 256 8.93 1.17 8.02
N ILE A 257 7.69 0.84 7.63
CA ILE A 257 7.39 0.05 6.42
C ILE A 257 7.85 0.81 5.18
N LEU A 258 7.52 2.10 5.04
CA LEU A 258 7.94 2.92 3.91
C LEU A 258 9.46 3.01 3.79
N LEU A 259 10.16 3.18 4.92
CA LEU A 259 11.62 3.15 4.96
C LEU A 259 12.18 1.75 4.60
N ALA A 260 11.55 0.67 5.05
CA ALA A 260 11.99 -0.69 4.76
C ALA A 260 11.86 -1.02 3.26
N VAL A 261 10.76 -0.62 2.64
CA VAL A 261 10.53 -0.75 1.19
C VAL A 261 11.53 0.12 0.42
N THR A 262 11.82 1.33 0.90
CA THR A 262 12.83 2.21 0.29
C THR A 262 14.23 1.58 0.39
N ALA A 263 14.61 1.03 1.55
CA ALA A 263 15.87 0.33 1.72
C ALA A 263 16.00 -0.88 0.78
N LEU A 264 14.91 -1.63 0.59
CA LEU A 264 14.85 -2.72 -0.39
C LEU A 264 15.05 -2.19 -1.82
N ALA A 265 14.37 -1.10 -2.19
CA ALA A 265 14.53 -0.50 -3.52
C ALA A 265 15.98 -0.04 -3.75
N LEU A 266 16.60 0.62 -2.77
CA LEU A 266 18.00 1.04 -2.82
C LEU A 266 18.95 -0.16 -2.98
N PHE A 267 18.68 -1.29 -2.32
CA PHE A 267 19.48 -2.51 -2.46
C PHE A 267 19.55 -3.03 -3.91
N TYR A 268 18.42 -2.98 -4.63
CA TYR A 268 18.37 -3.41 -6.03
C TYR A 268 18.89 -2.35 -7.02
N VAL A 269 18.67 -1.06 -6.75
CA VAL A 269 19.04 0.03 -7.68
C VAL A 269 20.53 0.41 -7.58
N THR A 270 21.12 0.36 -6.39
CA THR A 270 22.53 0.78 -6.19
C THR A 270 23.56 -0.24 -6.68
N GLY A 271 23.13 -1.37 -7.26
CA GLY A 271 24.03 -2.45 -7.64
C GLY A 271 24.50 -3.32 -6.47
N ALA A 272 24.14 -2.99 -5.23
CA ALA A 272 24.49 -3.77 -4.04
C ALA A 272 24.06 -5.24 -4.17
N PHE A 273 22.88 -5.50 -4.75
CA PHE A 273 22.46 -6.86 -5.07
C PHE A 273 23.40 -7.58 -6.05
N ARG A 274 23.85 -6.90 -7.12
CA ARG A 274 24.75 -7.48 -8.12
C ARG A 274 26.11 -7.82 -7.52
N ASP A 275 26.64 -6.92 -6.69
CA ASP A 275 27.90 -7.12 -5.99
C ASP A 275 27.79 -8.28 -5.00
N CYS A 276 26.63 -8.46 -4.36
CA CYS A 276 26.36 -9.61 -3.50
C CYS A 276 26.14 -10.92 -4.26
N GLU A 277 25.50 -10.89 -5.43
CA GLU A 277 25.23 -12.08 -6.23
C GLU A 277 26.51 -12.68 -6.82
N ALA A 278 27.53 -11.85 -7.06
CA ALA A 278 28.86 -12.28 -7.51
C ALA A 278 29.72 -12.96 -6.43
N LEU A 279 29.29 -12.95 -5.16
CA LEU A 279 30.07 -13.48 -4.04
C LEU A 279 30.15 -15.02 -4.07
N GLU A 280 31.36 -15.53 -3.91
CA GLU A 280 31.60 -16.95 -3.69
C GLU A 280 31.32 -17.37 -2.23
N PRO A 281 31.10 -18.67 -1.95
CA PRO A 281 30.95 -19.17 -0.60
C PRO A 281 32.14 -18.78 0.29
N GLY A 282 31.86 -18.13 1.42
CA GLY A 282 32.89 -17.64 2.35
C GLY A 282 33.25 -16.16 2.20
N GLU A 283 32.91 -15.53 1.07
CA GLU A 283 33.23 -14.13 0.84
C GLU A 283 32.32 -13.16 1.62
N ASP A 284 32.90 -11.99 1.92
CA ASP A 284 32.25 -10.89 2.61
C ASP A 284 31.56 -9.95 1.62
N ALA A 285 30.33 -9.57 1.94
CA ALA A 285 29.64 -8.53 1.21
C ALA A 285 30.29 -7.15 1.43
N PRO A 286 30.22 -6.25 0.43
CA PRO A 286 30.72 -4.89 0.57
C PRO A 286 29.99 -4.13 1.69
N LEU A 287 30.68 -3.14 2.28
CA LEU A 287 30.16 -2.39 3.43
C LEU A 287 28.81 -1.72 3.15
N HIS A 288 28.61 -1.17 1.95
CA HIS A 288 27.35 -0.53 1.59
C HIS A 288 26.17 -1.53 1.62
N ALA A 289 26.38 -2.78 1.17
CA ALA A 289 25.36 -3.83 1.20
C ALA A 289 25.06 -4.26 2.64
N LYS A 290 26.09 -4.33 3.50
CA LYS A 290 25.92 -4.59 4.93
C LYS A 290 25.10 -3.51 5.63
N ILE A 291 25.35 -2.24 5.33
CA ILE A 291 24.57 -1.12 5.88
C ILE A 291 23.10 -1.25 5.48
N ILE A 292 22.81 -1.46 4.19
CA ILE A 292 21.43 -1.60 3.69
C ILE A 292 20.73 -2.81 4.34
N ALA A 293 21.40 -3.96 4.40
CA ALA A 293 20.86 -5.18 5.03
C ALA A 293 20.61 -5.01 6.54
N GLY A 294 21.53 -4.35 7.24
CA GLY A 294 21.40 -4.03 8.67
C GLY A 294 20.24 -3.08 8.94
N THR A 295 20.14 -1.99 8.17
CA THR A 295 19.00 -1.05 8.24
C THR A 295 17.68 -1.76 7.96
N SER A 296 17.63 -2.62 6.94
CA SER A 296 16.42 -3.40 6.61
C SER A 296 16.00 -4.31 7.77
N LEU A 297 16.92 -5.04 8.40
CA LEU A 297 16.63 -5.88 9.57
C LEU A 297 16.09 -5.07 10.75
N VAL A 298 16.70 -3.93 11.06
CA VAL A 298 16.26 -3.06 12.16
C VAL A 298 14.86 -2.51 11.89
N LEU A 299 14.58 -2.05 10.68
CA LEU A 299 13.28 -1.53 10.30
C LEU A 299 12.19 -2.60 10.38
N TRP A 300 12.44 -3.81 9.87
CA TRP A 300 11.49 -4.91 9.97
C TRP A 300 11.23 -5.33 11.42
N PHE A 301 12.28 -5.36 12.26
CA PHE A 301 12.11 -5.60 13.69
C PHE A 301 11.25 -4.50 14.35
N ALA A 302 11.50 -3.23 14.03
CA ALA A 302 10.68 -2.12 14.50
C ALA A 302 9.22 -2.27 14.06
N VAL A 303 8.95 -2.69 12.82
CA VAL A 303 7.57 -2.93 12.31
C VAL A 303 6.83 -3.98 13.14
N ILE A 304 7.50 -5.07 13.54
CA ILE A 304 6.91 -6.12 14.39
C ILE A 304 6.63 -5.59 15.79
N VAL A 305 7.62 -4.92 16.40
CA VAL A 305 7.50 -4.35 17.75
C VAL A 305 6.38 -3.32 17.80
N LEU A 306 6.38 -2.35 16.89
CA LEU A 306 5.33 -1.34 16.80
C LEU A 306 3.97 -1.97 16.54
N GLY A 307 3.90 -3.00 15.69
CA GLY A 307 2.69 -3.78 15.46
C GLY A 307 2.09 -4.38 16.73
N ARG A 308 2.93 -4.80 17.68
CA ARG A 308 2.49 -5.32 18.99
C ARG A 308 1.97 -4.21 19.92
N TYR A 309 2.56 -3.02 19.85
CA TYR A 309 2.17 -1.87 20.68
C TYR A 309 0.90 -1.15 20.23
N ILE A 310 0.35 -1.46 19.04
CA ILE A 310 -0.95 -0.92 18.61
C ILE A 310 -2.10 -1.47 19.49
N GLN A 311 -1.95 -2.65 20.09
CA GLN A 311 -3.00 -3.19 20.95
C GLN A 311 -3.10 -2.38 22.26
N PRO A 312 -4.30 -1.98 22.71
CA PRO A 312 -4.44 -1.24 23.95
C PRO A 312 -3.89 -2.08 25.10
N LEU A 313 -3.08 -1.45 25.97
CA LEU A 313 -2.53 -2.10 27.17
C LEU A 313 -3.65 -2.55 28.15
N GLN A 314 -4.88 -2.06 27.97
CA GLN A 314 -5.95 -2.03 28.97
C GLN A 314 -6.48 -3.40 29.43
N ASP A 315 -6.28 -4.48 28.66
CA ASP A 315 -6.76 -5.84 29.06
C ASP A 315 -5.62 -6.80 29.43
N SER A 316 -4.35 -6.37 29.38
CA SER A 316 -3.20 -7.27 29.52
C SER A 316 -2.67 -7.42 30.95
N ILE A 317 -3.05 -6.51 31.86
CA ILE A 317 -2.73 -6.59 33.28
C ILE A 317 -3.99 -6.19 34.04
N ALA A 318 -4.76 -7.20 34.48
CA ALA A 318 -5.82 -6.99 35.44
C ALA A 318 -5.23 -6.30 36.69
N ARG A 319 -5.83 -5.18 37.10
CA ARG A 319 -5.58 -4.58 38.42
C ARG A 319 -6.33 -5.34 39.50
#